data_AF-A0A737HET5-F1
#
_entry.id   AF-A0A737HET5-F1
#
_cell.length_a   1.000
_cell.length_b   1.000
_cell.length_c   1.000
_cell.angle_alpha   90.00
_cell.angle_beta   90.00
_cell.angle_gamma   90.00
#
_symmetry.space_group_name_H-M   'P 1'
#
loop_
_entity.id
_entity.type
_entity.pdbx_description
1 polymer ?
#
loop_
_entity_poly.entity_id
_entity_poly.type
_entity_poly.pdbx_seq_one_letter_code
_entity_poly.pdbx_strand_id
1 'polypeptide(L)'
;LMKDGAALGYSHGFNIVEVGEQIRKDITVVMVAPKCPGTEVREEYKRGFGVPTLIAVHPENDPKGEGMAIAKAWAAATGGHRAGVLESSFVAEVKSDLMGEQTILCGMLQAGSLLCFDKLVAEGT
;
A
#
# COMPACT_ATOMS: atom_id res chain seq x y z
N LEU A 1 13.50 16.40 -15.18
CA LEU A 1 12.55 15.43 -15.78
C LEU A 1 13.13 14.03 -15.64
N MET A 2 12.29 13.00 -15.50
CA MET A 2 12.73 11.60 -15.45
C MET A 2 13.33 11.18 -16.80
N LYS A 3 14.44 10.44 -16.75
CA LYS A 3 15.11 9.88 -17.94
C LYS A 3 14.22 8.84 -18.64
N ASP A 4 14.50 8.60 -19.91
CA ASP A 4 13.83 7.56 -20.69
C ASP A 4 14.00 6.18 -20.03
N GLY A 5 12.91 5.40 -20.00
CA GLY A 5 12.94 4.05 -19.50
C GLY A 5 13.15 3.93 -17.99
N ALA A 6 12.93 5.01 -17.23
CA ALA A 6 12.94 4.96 -15.77
C ALA A 6 11.72 4.20 -15.22
N ALA A 7 11.75 3.85 -13.93
CA ALA A 7 10.60 3.32 -13.21
C ALA A 7 10.07 4.34 -12.19
N LEU A 8 8.75 4.42 -12.04
CA LEU A 8 8.03 5.20 -11.04
C LEU A 8 7.34 4.26 -10.06
N GLY A 9 7.66 4.40 -8.76
CA GLY A 9 7.09 3.59 -7.70
C GLY A 9 6.06 4.36 -6.87
N TYR A 10 4.93 3.70 -6.56
CA TYR A 10 3.94 4.16 -5.59
C TYR A 10 3.83 3.19 -4.41
N SER A 11 3.39 3.67 -3.25
CA SER A 11 2.99 2.80 -2.12
C SER A 11 1.49 2.79 -1.86
N HIS A 12 0.72 3.51 -2.69
CA HIS A 12 -0.73 3.46 -2.76
C HIS A 12 -1.16 3.86 -4.18
N GLY A 13 -2.20 3.21 -4.72
CA GLY A 13 -2.58 3.37 -6.12
C GLY A 13 -3.49 4.55 -6.44
N PHE A 14 -3.91 5.35 -5.46
CA PHE A 14 -4.95 6.39 -5.61
C PHE A 14 -4.77 7.28 -6.83
N ASN A 15 -3.56 7.79 -7.06
CA ASN A 15 -3.30 8.72 -8.15
C ASN A 15 -3.45 8.07 -9.53
N ILE A 16 -3.08 6.80 -9.65
CA ILE A 16 -3.22 6.04 -10.90
C ILE A 16 -4.68 5.67 -11.14
N VAL A 17 -5.43 5.31 -10.10
CA VAL A 17 -6.77 4.73 -10.24
C VAL A 17 -7.90 5.76 -10.12
N GLU A 18 -7.95 6.53 -9.03
CA GLU A 18 -9.05 7.47 -8.77
C GLU A 18 -8.84 8.80 -9.49
N VAL A 19 -7.61 9.32 -9.50
CA VAL A 19 -7.29 10.56 -10.21
C VAL A 19 -7.15 10.31 -11.72
N GLY A 20 -6.70 9.11 -12.12
CA GLY A 20 -6.50 8.76 -13.52
C GLY A 20 -5.25 9.41 -14.13
N GLU A 21 -4.22 9.65 -13.31
CA GLU A 21 -2.98 10.29 -13.74
C GLU A 21 -2.33 9.54 -14.91
N GLN A 22 -1.95 10.30 -15.94
CA GLN A 22 -1.39 9.76 -17.17
C GLN A 22 0.13 9.77 -17.11
N ILE A 23 0.75 8.59 -16.97
CA ILE A 23 2.21 8.46 -16.93
C ILE A 23 2.78 8.27 -18.33
N ARG A 24 3.90 8.95 -18.62
CA ARG A 24 4.64 8.86 -19.90
C ARG A 24 4.93 7.38 -20.25
N LYS A 25 4.67 6.99 -21.50
CA LYS A 25 4.64 5.57 -21.95
C LYS A 25 5.96 4.80 -21.81
N ASP A 26 7.09 5.48 -21.81
CA ASP A 26 8.42 4.86 -21.62
C ASP A 26 8.73 4.53 -20.15
N ILE A 27 7.93 5.03 -19.20
CA ILE A 27 8.16 4.83 -17.78
C ILE A 27 7.40 3.59 -17.32
N THR A 28 8.10 2.69 -16.63
CA THR A 28 7.49 1.55 -15.94
C THR A 28 6.86 2.01 -14.63
N VAL A 29 5.62 1.61 -14.33
CA VAL A 29 4.91 2.01 -13.09
C VAL A 29 4.63 0.79 -12.22
N VAL A 30 5.12 0.83 -10.99
CA VAL A 30 5.02 -0.28 -10.02
C VAL A 30 4.48 0.22 -8.69
N MET A 31 3.93 -0.70 -7.90
CA MET A 31 3.51 -0.43 -6.53
C MET A 31 4.05 -1.46 -5.57
N VAL A 32 4.49 -0.97 -4.40
CA VAL A 32 4.83 -1.77 -3.21
C VAL A 32 4.18 -1.10 -2.01
N ALA A 33 3.14 -1.75 -1.48
CA ALA A 33 2.26 -1.20 -0.44
C ALA A 33 2.35 -2.05 0.84
N PRO A 34 3.21 -1.67 1.81
CA PRO A 34 3.26 -2.31 3.13
C PRO A 34 1.95 -2.07 3.89
N LYS A 35 1.42 -3.08 4.56
CA LYS A 35 0.14 -3.01 5.29
C LYS A 35 0.31 -2.64 6.78
N CYS A 36 1.16 -1.65 7.05
CA CYS A 36 1.49 -1.11 8.37
C CYS A 36 1.97 0.35 8.24
N PRO A 37 1.91 1.16 9.33
CA PRO A 37 2.53 2.48 9.36
C PRO A 37 4.06 2.39 9.23
N GLY A 38 4.69 3.43 8.67
CA GLY A 38 6.11 3.42 8.32
C GLY A 38 7.07 3.14 9.49
N THR A 39 6.71 3.52 10.72
CA THR A 39 7.49 3.20 11.92
C THR A 39 7.59 1.69 12.14
N GLU A 40 6.48 0.98 12.02
CA GLU A 40 6.42 -0.48 12.20
C GLU A 40 7.16 -1.20 11.08
N VAL A 41 7.04 -0.74 9.82
CA VAL A 41 7.86 -1.25 8.70
C VAL A 41 9.35 -1.25 9.06
N ARG A 42 9.83 -0.16 9.65
CA ARG A 42 11.24 -0.03 10.05
C ARG A 42 11.58 -0.87 11.27
N GLU A 43 10.71 -0.92 12.27
CA GLU A 43 10.94 -1.71 13.50
C GLU A 43 11.01 -3.20 13.21
N GLU A 44 10.07 -3.73 12.42
CA GLU A 44 10.06 -5.12 11.95
C GLU A 44 11.33 -5.46 11.18
N TYR A 45 11.74 -4.58 10.27
CA TYR A 45 12.94 -4.78 9.48
C TYR A 45 14.19 -4.87 10.37
N LYS A 46 14.31 -3.98 11.37
CA LYS A 46 15.46 -3.95 12.30
C LYS A 46 15.60 -5.24 13.11
N ARG A 47 14.47 -5.88 13.47
CA ARG A 47 14.46 -7.15 14.21
C ARG A 47 14.58 -8.39 13.33
N GLY A 48 14.94 -8.23 12.05
CA GLY A 48 15.15 -9.33 11.11
C GLY A 48 13.87 -9.87 10.47
N PHE A 49 12.74 -9.20 10.66
CA PHE A 49 11.44 -9.56 10.09
C PHE A 49 11.00 -8.53 9.04
N GLY A 50 9.70 -8.40 8.78
CA GLY A 50 9.09 -7.44 7.87
C GLY A 50 7.60 -7.31 8.13
N VAL A 51 6.89 -6.59 7.24
CA VAL A 51 5.43 -6.46 7.31
C VAL A 51 4.78 -7.04 6.04
N PRO A 52 3.57 -7.60 6.13
CA PRO A 52 2.83 -8.03 4.94
C PRO A 52 2.75 -6.90 3.91
N THR A 53 3.00 -7.22 2.65
CA THR A 53 3.15 -6.21 1.58
C THR A 53 2.41 -6.66 0.33
N LEU A 54 1.67 -5.75 -0.30
CA LEU A 54 1.07 -5.96 -1.61
C LEU A 54 1.97 -5.38 -2.70
N ILE A 55 2.10 -6.07 -3.83
CA ILE A 55 2.79 -5.55 -5.02
C ILE A 55 1.88 -5.54 -6.25
N ALA A 56 2.10 -4.57 -7.14
CA ALA A 56 1.38 -4.48 -8.41
C ALA A 56 2.24 -3.82 -9.49
N VAL A 57 1.88 -4.05 -10.75
CA VAL A 57 2.42 -3.37 -11.93
C VAL A 57 1.25 -2.77 -12.69
N HIS A 58 1.37 -1.52 -13.13
CA HIS A 58 0.32 -0.88 -13.92
C HIS A 58 0.38 -1.40 -15.36
N PRO A 59 -0.68 -2.03 -15.90
CA PRO A 59 -0.60 -2.73 -17.19
C PRO A 59 -0.33 -1.82 -18.38
N GLU A 60 -0.71 -0.54 -18.31
CA GLU A 60 -0.43 0.43 -19.38
C GLU A 60 1.01 0.94 -19.38
N ASN A 61 1.76 0.68 -18.31
CA ASN A 61 3.09 1.21 -18.06
C ASN A 61 4.05 0.10 -17.62
N ASP A 62 4.26 -0.89 -18.47
CA ASP A 62 5.39 -1.83 -18.36
C ASP A 62 6.06 -2.07 -19.73
N PRO A 63 6.61 -1.03 -20.38
CA PRO A 63 7.10 -1.12 -21.75
C PRO A 63 8.29 -2.09 -21.93
N LYS A 64 9.02 -2.37 -20.85
CA LYS A 64 10.19 -3.26 -20.85
C LYS A 64 9.89 -4.65 -20.28
N GLY A 65 8.69 -4.87 -19.73
CA GLY A 65 8.32 -6.13 -19.06
C GLY A 65 9.12 -6.41 -17.78
N GLU A 66 9.71 -5.37 -17.16
CA GLU A 66 10.56 -5.49 -15.98
C GLU A 66 9.85 -5.08 -14.68
N GLY A 67 8.62 -4.58 -14.77
CA GLY A 67 7.88 -4.03 -13.62
C GLY A 67 7.77 -5.01 -12.46
N MET A 68 7.49 -6.28 -12.74
CA MET A 68 7.33 -7.27 -11.68
C MET A 68 8.66 -7.62 -11.00
N ALA A 69 9.77 -7.60 -11.74
CA ALA A 69 11.10 -7.81 -11.18
C ALA A 69 11.46 -6.65 -10.24
N ILE A 70 11.18 -5.40 -10.66
CA ILE A 70 11.39 -4.20 -9.85
C ILE A 70 10.52 -4.26 -8.58
N ALA A 71 9.23 -4.56 -8.70
CA ALA A 71 8.30 -4.59 -7.57
C ALA A 71 8.70 -5.66 -6.53
N LYS A 72 9.06 -6.87 -6.98
CA LYS A 72 9.53 -7.94 -6.10
C LYS A 72 10.85 -7.57 -5.42
N ALA A 73 11.80 -6.99 -6.14
CA ALA A 73 13.07 -6.56 -5.59
C ALA A 73 12.89 -5.45 -4.53
N TRP A 74 12.00 -4.48 -4.80
CA TRP A 74 11.69 -3.41 -3.85
C TRP A 74 11.00 -3.96 -2.59
N ALA A 75 9.98 -4.82 -2.73
CA ALA A 75 9.33 -5.48 -1.59
C ALA A 75 10.30 -6.36 -0.79
N ALA A 76 11.26 -7.00 -1.45
CA ALA A 76 12.30 -7.77 -0.76
C ALA A 76 13.24 -6.85 0.04
N ALA A 77 13.67 -5.73 -0.55
CA ALA A 77 14.57 -4.75 0.07
C ALA A 77 13.96 -4.09 1.32
N THR A 78 12.63 -3.90 1.35
CA THR A 78 11.91 -3.40 2.53
C THR A 78 11.60 -4.49 3.56
N GLY A 79 11.93 -5.76 3.28
CA GLY A 79 11.69 -6.89 4.17
C GLY A 79 10.33 -7.56 4.03
N GLY A 80 9.45 -7.09 3.13
CA GLY A 80 8.09 -7.64 2.97
C GLY A 80 8.06 -9.15 2.68
N HIS A 81 9.01 -9.66 1.91
CA HIS A 81 9.16 -11.10 1.65
C HIS A 81 9.33 -11.98 2.89
N ARG A 82 9.75 -11.41 4.03
CA ARG A 82 9.91 -12.13 5.30
C ARG A 82 8.57 -12.36 6.02
N ALA A 83 7.56 -11.53 5.73
CA ALA A 83 6.23 -11.59 6.33
C ALA A 83 5.13 -12.02 5.34
N GLY A 84 5.44 -12.06 4.05
CA GLY A 84 4.53 -12.46 2.98
C GLY A 84 4.25 -11.31 2.01
N VAL A 85 4.30 -11.63 0.71
CA VAL A 85 4.01 -10.68 -0.37
C VAL A 85 2.89 -11.22 -1.23
N LEU A 86 1.86 -10.39 -1.46
CA LEU A 86 0.74 -10.73 -2.32
C LEU A 86 0.84 -9.96 -3.64
N GLU A 87 0.80 -10.69 -4.75
CA GLU A 87 0.62 -10.09 -6.07
C GLU A 87 -0.84 -9.65 -6.23
N SER A 88 -1.04 -8.40 -6.65
CA SER A 88 -2.35 -7.79 -6.82
C SER A 88 -2.33 -6.81 -7.99
N SER A 89 -3.29 -5.88 -8.04
CA SER A 89 -3.36 -4.81 -9.03
C SER A 89 -3.56 -3.45 -8.35
N PHE A 90 -3.26 -2.37 -9.09
CA PHE A 90 -3.55 -1.01 -8.64
C PHE A 90 -5.02 -0.83 -8.26
N VAL A 91 -5.93 -1.36 -9.08
CA VAL A 91 -7.38 -1.27 -8.84
C VAL A 91 -7.80 -2.02 -7.58
N ALA A 92 -7.35 -3.27 -7.42
CA ALA A 92 -7.72 -4.08 -6.26
C ALA A 92 -7.21 -3.47 -4.95
N GLU A 93 -5.97 -2.98 -4.95
CA GLU A 93 -5.38 -2.30 -3.80
C GLU A 93 -6.21 -1.08 -3.42
N VAL A 94 -6.44 -0.14 -4.33
CA VAL A 94 -7.14 1.12 -4.03
C VAL A 94 -8.55 0.89 -3.52
N LYS A 95 -9.34 0.06 -4.21
CA LYS A 95 -10.75 -0.13 -3.83
C LYS A 95 -10.90 -0.86 -2.49
N SER A 96 -10.03 -1.84 -2.21
CA SER A 96 -10.07 -2.56 -0.93
C SER A 96 -9.50 -1.74 0.22
N ASP A 97 -8.44 -0.97 -0.02
CA ASP A 97 -7.77 -0.14 0.98
C ASP A 97 -8.68 0.98 1.46
N LEU A 98 -9.24 1.78 0.54
CA LEU A 98 -10.16 2.87 0.86
C LEU A 98 -11.40 2.39 1.62
N MET A 99 -11.99 1.26 1.21
CA MET A 99 -13.13 0.68 1.93
C MET A 99 -12.72 0.22 3.34
N GLY A 100 -11.57 -0.44 3.47
CA GLY A 100 -11.07 -0.96 4.74
C GLY A 100 -10.78 0.16 5.74
N GLU A 101 -10.03 1.18 5.34
CA GLU A 101 -9.61 2.27 6.23
C GLU A 101 -10.79 3.18 6.63
N GLN A 102 -11.68 3.51 5.70
CA GLN A 102 -12.83 4.36 6.01
C GLN A 102 -13.82 3.65 6.94
N THR A 103 -13.95 2.33 6.82
CA THR A 103 -14.91 1.56 7.62
C THR A 103 -14.23 0.85 8.78
N ILE A 104 -13.82 -0.41 8.60
CA ILE A 104 -13.50 -1.30 9.71
C ILE A 104 -12.19 -0.95 10.41
N LEU A 105 -11.18 -0.38 9.76
CA LEU A 105 -9.87 -0.16 10.39
C LEU A 105 -9.81 1.15 11.19
N CYS A 106 -10.37 2.24 10.66
CA CYS A 106 -10.29 3.56 11.30
C CYS A 106 -11.67 4.06 11.74
N GLY A 107 -12.61 4.20 10.80
CA GLY A 107 -13.91 4.84 11.09
C GLY A 107 -14.70 4.15 12.21
N MET A 108 -14.86 2.83 12.12
CA MET A 108 -15.58 2.02 13.10
C MET A 108 -14.85 1.93 14.44
N LEU A 109 -13.52 1.78 14.45
CA LEU A 109 -12.76 1.70 15.71
C LEU A 109 -12.80 3.03 16.45
N GLN A 110 -12.66 4.16 15.75
CA GLN A 110 -12.77 5.49 16.37
C GLN A 110 -14.20 5.75 16.86
N ALA A 111 -15.21 5.54 16.01
CA ALA A 111 -16.60 5.75 16.39
C ALA A 111 -17.02 4.85 17.55
N GLY A 112 -16.65 3.57 17.50
CA GLY A 112 -16.90 2.60 18.56
C GLY A 112 -16.20 3.00 19.87
N SER A 113 -14.95 3.46 19.81
CA SER A 113 -14.23 3.92 21.01
C SER A 113 -14.96 5.08 21.69
N LEU A 114 -15.40 6.08 20.92
CA LEU A 114 -16.14 7.24 21.44
C LEU A 114 -17.49 6.81 22.03
N LEU A 115 -18.29 6.08 21.25
CA LEU A 115 -19.63 5.65 21.67
C LEU A 115 -19.60 4.75 22.91
N CYS A 116 -18.67 3.80 22.96
CA CYS A 116 -18.50 2.92 24.12
C CYS A 116 -18.03 3.70 25.36
N PHE A 117 -17.07 4.60 25.20
CA PHE A 117 -16.61 5.46 26.31
C PHE A 117 -17.74 6.33 26.85
N ASP A 118 -18.42 7.07 25.98
CA ASP A 118 -19.53 7.96 26.36
C ASP A 118 -20.66 7.18 27.03
N LYS A 119 -20.96 5.98 26.54
CA LYS A 119 -21.99 5.13 27.13
C LYS A 119 -21.61 4.64 28.53
N LEU A 120 -20.36 4.25 28.74
CA LEU A 120 -19.88 3.80 30.06
C LEU A 120 -19.92 4.95 31.08
N VAL A 121 -19.43 6.13 30.69
CA VAL A 121 -19.47 7.34 31.53
C VAL A 121 -20.91 7.73 31.87
N ALA A 122 -21.83 7.67 30.91
CA ALA A 122 -23.25 7.99 31.12
C ALA A 122 -23.94 7.03 32.12
N GLU A 123 -23.48 5.78 32.21
CA GLU A 123 -23.99 4.78 33.16
C GLU A 123 -23.20 4.73 34.48
N GLY A 124 -22.25 5.65 34.68
CA GLY A 124 -21.51 5.82 35.94
C GLY A 124 -20.35 4.86 36.16
N THR A 125 -19.80 4.27 35.09
CA THR A 125 -18.46 3.63 35.13
C THR A 125 -17.38 4.69 35.01
#